data_AF-A0A732GNH6-F1
#
_entry.id   AF-A0A732GNH6-F1
#
_cell.length_a   1.000
_cell.length_b   1.000
_cell.length_c   1.000
_cell.angle_alpha   90.00
_cell.angle_beta   90.00
_cell.angle_gamma   90.00
#
_symmetry.space_group_name_H-M   'P 1'
#
loop_
_entity.id
_entity.type
_entity.pdbx_description
1 polymer ?
#
loop_
_entity_poly.entity_id
_entity_poly.type
_entity_poly.pdbx_seq_one_letter_code
_entity_poly.pdbx_strand_id
1 'polypeptide(L)'
;MKKKTIKQLEDDLKYFESFIKECGDAVDIERYTMAFYSRENEKDLSYEDIQKLSLDKRYEMCMNLIGDVDFFNSSDAESNNVHKAIRVLYVMGFRELASTVHKMAVEYSFSEHYKEKIADIKHQIKQRKINSKGGKGRTSCHKDTALKIAADTWGNVPGASMESLSRKIHEYLNKKHRGIPEPGTIKTWLKNSGLNPDYTPKTKDYELVVK
;
A
#
# COMPACT_ATOMS: atom_id res chain seq x y z
N MET A 1 -14.52 -12.64 -4.60
CA MET A 1 -13.04 -12.72 -4.47
C MET A 1 -12.64 -12.76 -2.99
N LYS A 2 -11.77 -13.68 -2.58
CA LYS A 2 -11.22 -13.70 -1.21
C LYS A 2 -10.38 -12.42 -0.98
N LYS A 3 -10.59 -11.73 0.15
CA LYS A 3 -9.79 -10.55 0.51
C LYS A 3 -8.34 -10.99 0.77
N LYS A 4 -7.37 -10.40 0.08
CA LYS A 4 -5.93 -10.63 0.31
C LYS A 4 -5.55 -10.37 1.77
N THR A 5 -4.53 -11.02 2.32
CA THR A 5 -3.98 -10.75 3.67
C THR A 5 -3.02 -9.56 3.65
N ILE A 6 -2.59 -9.04 4.82
CA ILE A 6 -1.56 -7.98 4.88
C ILE A 6 -0.26 -8.47 4.22
N LYS A 7 0.18 -9.69 4.56
CA LYS A 7 1.38 -10.30 3.97
C LYS A 7 1.31 -10.36 2.45
N GLN A 8 0.18 -10.81 1.90
CA GLN A 8 -0.02 -10.85 0.44
C GLN A 8 0.05 -9.46 -0.21
N LEU A 9 -0.48 -8.42 0.45
CA LEU A 9 -0.39 -7.04 -0.07
C LEU A 9 1.05 -6.50 0.01
N GLU A 10 1.80 -6.84 1.06
CA GLU A 10 3.22 -6.48 1.19
C GLU A 10 4.07 -7.21 0.13
N ASP A 11 3.79 -8.48 -0.13
CA ASP A 11 4.43 -9.27 -1.19
C ASP A 11 4.11 -8.69 -2.59
N ASP A 12 2.85 -8.33 -2.85
CA ASP A 12 2.44 -7.67 -4.11
C ASP A 12 3.17 -6.33 -4.28
N LEU A 13 3.27 -5.52 -3.22
CA LEU A 13 3.96 -4.23 -3.28
C LEU A 13 5.44 -4.42 -3.63
N LYS A 14 6.10 -5.36 -2.95
CA LYS A 14 7.50 -5.69 -3.20
C LYS A 14 7.70 -6.19 -4.63
N TYR A 15 6.77 -6.98 -5.16
CA TYR A 15 6.81 -7.43 -6.54
C TYR A 15 6.79 -6.25 -7.51
N PHE A 16 5.85 -5.31 -7.39
CA PHE A 16 5.80 -4.16 -8.31
C PHE A 16 7.04 -3.27 -8.22
N GLU A 17 7.50 -2.97 -7.00
CA GLU A 17 8.69 -2.15 -6.80
C GLU A 17 9.96 -2.84 -7.36
N SER A 18 10.06 -4.16 -7.23
CA SER A 18 11.18 -4.94 -7.79
C SER A 18 11.08 -5.04 -9.31
N PHE A 19 9.89 -5.30 -9.85
CA PHE A 19 9.66 -5.40 -11.29
C PHE A 19 9.99 -4.10 -12.03
N ILE A 20 9.56 -2.94 -11.50
CA ILE A 20 9.89 -1.63 -12.08
C ILE A 20 11.42 -1.44 -12.14
N LYS A 21 12.10 -1.80 -11.05
CA LYS A 21 13.56 -1.72 -10.98
C LYS A 21 14.23 -2.68 -11.98
N GLU A 22 13.74 -3.91 -12.08
CA GLU A 22 14.24 -4.90 -13.05
C GLU A 22 14.08 -4.42 -14.50
N CYS A 23 12.97 -3.75 -14.83
CA CYS A 23 12.80 -3.12 -16.14
C CYS A 23 13.85 -2.03 -16.41
N GLY A 24 14.16 -1.19 -15.42
CA GLY A 24 15.22 -0.19 -15.53
C GLY A 24 16.61 -0.82 -15.64
N ASP A 25 16.90 -1.82 -14.82
CA ASP A 25 18.18 -2.55 -14.80
C ASP A 25 18.40 -3.39 -16.08
N ALA A 26 17.34 -3.70 -16.84
CA ALA A 26 17.46 -4.32 -18.16
C ALA A 26 18.16 -3.42 -19.20
N VAL A 27 18.24 -2.10 -18.94
CA VAL A 27 19.05 -1.19 -19.74
C VAL A 27 20.52 -1.35 -19.32
N ASP A 28 21.24 -2.20 -20.05
CA ASP A 28 22.69 -2.39 -19.88
C ASP A 28 23.43 -1.12 -20.34
N ILE A 29 23.93 -0.35 -19.37
CA ILE A 29 24.67 0.90 -19.62
C ILE A 29 25.99 0.61 -20.34
N GLU A 30 26.70 -0.46 -19.97
CA GLU A 30 28.02 -0.78 -20.52
C GLU A 30 27.93 -1.24 -21.97
N ARG A 31 26.87 -1.99 -22.31
CA ARG A 31 26.63 -2.51 -23.66
C ARG A 31 25.55 -1.73 -24.41
N TYR A 32 25.25 -0.51 -23.97
CA TYR A 32 24.13 0.25 -24.49
C TYR A 32 24.26 0.50 -25.99
N THR A 33 23.33 0.01 -26.80
CA THR A 33 23.35 0.21 -28.25
C THR A 33 21.99 0.60 -28.78
N MET A 34 22.01 1.30 -29.91
CA MET A 34 20.81 1.67 -30.65
C MET A 34 21.02 1.33 -32.12
N ALA A 35 19.95 0.94 -32.79
CA ALA A 35 19.97 0.69 -34.23
C ALA A 35 19.70 1.99 -35.00
N PHE A 36 20.58 2.30 -35.95
CA PHE A 36 20.39 3.38 -36.91
C PHE A 36 20.67 2.85 -38.32
N TYR A 37 19.67 2.86 -39.19
CA TYR A 37 19.84 2.40 -40.57
C TYR A 37 20.42 3.52 -41.46
N SER A 38 21.52 3.24 -42.14
CA SER A 38 22.07 4.12 -43.19
C SER A 38 21.52 3.69 -44.55
N ARG A 39 20.74 4.58 -45.19
CA ARG A 39 20.29 4.35 -46.57
C ARG A 39 21.43 4.43 -47.60
N GLU A 40 22.43 5.27 -47.34
CA GLU A 40 23.59 5.43 -48.22
C GLU A 40 24.47 4.16 -48.25
N ASN A 41 24.59 3.46 -47.11
CA ASN A 41 25.45 2.28 -46.97
C ASN A 41 24.66 0.97 -46.86
N GLU A 42 23.34 1.02 -46.99
CA GLU A 42 22.38 -0.09 -46.85
C GLU A 42 22.67 -1.02 -45.64
N LYS A 43 23.03 -0.42 -44.50
CA LYS A 43 23.41 -1.17 -43.30
C LYS A 43 22.98 -0.46 -42.02
N ASP A 44 22.85 -1.25 -40.96
CA ASP A 44 22.78 -0.72 -39.61
C ASP A 44 24.15 -0.18 -39.17
N LEU A 45 24.13 1.00 -38.57
CA LEU A 45 25.29 1.66 -38.00
C LEU A 45 25.39 1.31 -36.53
N SER A 46 26.55 0.80 -36.11
CA SER A 46 26.89 0.69 -34.68
C SER A 46 27.19 2.08 -34.10
N TYR A 47 27.33 2.15 -32.77
CA TYR A 47 27.82 3.37 -32.10
C TYR A 47 29.14 3.84 -32.72
N GLU A 48 30.09 2.92 -32.86
CA GLU A 48 31.44 3.17 -33.35
C GLU A 48 31.42 3.61 -34.82
N ASP A 49 30.50 3.09 -35.63
CA ASP A 49 30.30 3.57 -37.01
C ASP A 49 29.76 5.01 -37.03
N ILE A 50 28.82 5.36 -36.16
CA ILE A 50 28.30 6.72 -36.04
C ILE A 50 29.39 7.68 -35.58
N GLN A 51 30.22 7.28 -34.60
CA GLN A 51 31.29 8.14 -34.08
C GLN A 51 32.43 8.38 -35.09
N LYS A 52 32.55 7.59 -36.15
CA LYS A 52 33.48 7.84 -37.26
C LYS A 52 32.97 8.90 -38.25
N LEU A 53 31.69 9.25 -38.20
CA LEU A 53 31.12 10.30 -39.06
C LEU A 53 31.59 11.69 -38.61
N SER A 54 31.66 12.63 -39.57
CA SER A 54 31.94 14.03 -39.25
C SER A 54 30.89 14.59 -38.29
N LEU A 55 31.28 15.62 -37.53
CA LEU A 55 30.35 16.29 -36.62
C LEU A 55 29.13 16.85 -37.36
N ASP A 56 29.34 17.41 -38.56
CA ASP A 56 28.26 17.93 -39.41
C ASP A 56 27.26 16.85 -39.82
N LYS A 57 27.75 15.65 -40.18
CA LYS A 57 26.86 14.53 -40.54
C LYS A 57 26.10 14.01 -39.32
N ARG A 58 26.74 13.94 -38.15
CA ARG A 58 26.06 13.60 -36.89
C ARG A 58 25.02 14.65 -36.50
N TYR A 59 25.31 15.92 -36.71
CA TYR A 59 24.35 17.00 -36.51
C TYR A 59 23.15 16.90 -37.45
N GLU A 60 23.37 16.64 -38.74
CA GLU A 60 22.31 16.39 -39.73
C GLU A 60 21.41 15.22 -39.28
N MET A 61 22.01 14.11 -38.82
CA MET A 61 21.27 12.98 -38.25
C MET A 61 20.40 13.41 -37.06
N CYS A 62 20.93 14.20 -36.12
CA CYS A 62 20.17 14.73 -34.99
C CYS A 62 18.98 15.60 -35.43
N MET A 63 19.16 16.45 -36.43
CA MET A 63 18.07 17.29 -36.94
C MET A 63 16.96 16.45 -37.59
N ASN A 64 17.34 15.40 -38.33
CA ASN A 64 16.38 14.45 -38.91
C ASN A 64 15.61 13.69 -37.82
N LEU A 65 16.28 13.28 -36.73
CA LEU A 65 15.64 12.61 -35.59
C LEU A 65 14.62 13.49 -34.87
N ILE A 66 14.89 14.78 -34.76
CA ILE A 66 13.97 15.74 -34.12
C ILE A 66 12.71 15.90 -34.99
N GLY A 67 12.89 15.98 -36.31
CA GLY A 67 11.81 16.10 -37.28
C GLY A 67 11.00 14.82 -37.54
N ASP A 68 11.52 13.66 -37.15
CA ASP A 68 10.85 12.37 -37.32
C ASP A 68 9.60 12.27 -36.43
N VAL A 69 8.44 12.08 -37.05
CA VAL A 69 7.13 11.96 -36.39
C VAL A 69 6.66 10.51 -36.28
N ASP A 70 7.31 9.57 -36.97
CA ASP A 70 6.76 8.23 -37.21
C ASP A 70 7.20 7.18 -36.18
N PHE A 71 8.34 7.36 -35.53
CA PHE A 71 8.96 6.28 -34.75
C PHE A 71 8.25 5.93 -33.44
N PHE A 72 7.54 6.89 -32.85
CA PHE A 72 6.75 6.70 -31.64
C PHE A 72 5.40 7.37 -31.85
N ASN A 73 4.46 6.64 -32.47
CA ASN A 73 3.02 6.98 -32.47
C ASN A 73 2.43 6.86 -31.03
N SER A 74 3.15 7.36 -30.02
CA SER A 74 2.61 7.57 -28.69
C SER A 74 1.72 8.79 -28.74
N SER A 75 0.49 8.66 -28.23
CA SER A 75 -0.42 9.80 -28.03
C SER A 75 0.12 10.86 -27.06
N ASP A 76 1.27 10.58 -26.42
CA ASP A 76 1.98 11.47 -25.52
C ASP A 76 3.23 12.07 -26.20
N ALA A 77 3.19 13.39 -26.41
CA ALA A 77 4.28 14.15 -27.01
C ALA A 77 5.51 14.24 -26.10
N GLU A 78 5.34 14.18 -24.77
CA GLU A 78 6.46 14.28 -23.81
C GLU A 78 7.33 13.02 -23.84
N SER A 79 6.72 11.82 -23.82
CA SER A 79 7.44 10.56 -23.98
C SER A 79 8.23 10.49 -25.31
N ASN A 80 7.64 10.97 -26.41
CA ASN A 80 8.33 11.03 -27.71
C ASN A 80 9.57 11.97 -27.65
N ASN A 81 9.44 13.13 -26.99
CA ASN A 81 10.55 14.06 -26.81
C ASN A 81 11.71 13.45 -26.00
N VAL A 82 11.41 12.68 -24.95
CA VAL A 82 12.44 11.98 -24.16
C VAL A 82 13.18 10.96 -25.03
N HIS A 83 12.47 10.14 -25.81
CA HIS A 83 13.12 9.18 -26.72
C HIS A 83 13.99 9.87 -27.78
N LYS A 84 13.52 10.99 -28.35
CA LYS A 84 14.32 11.81 -29.27
C LYS A 84 15.59 12.33 -28.61
N ALA A 85 15.49 12.87 -27.40
CA ALA A 85 16.64 13.36 -26.64
C ALA A 85 17.68 12.26 -26.40
N ILE A 86 17.24 11.04 -26.02
CA ILE A 86 18.13 9.89 -25.84
C ILE A 86 18.89 9.57 -27.13
N ARG A 87 18.20 9.54 -28.29
CA ARG A 87 18.84 9.27 -29.59
C ARG A 87 19.85 10.36 -29.98
N VAL A 88 19.50 11.64 -29.76
CA VAL A 88 20.40 12.77 -30.02
C VAL A 88 21.67 12.66 -29.16
N LEU A 89 21.52 12.40 -27.86
CA LEU A 89 22.66 12.18 -26.96
C LEU A 89 23.57 11.06 -27.47
N TYR A 90 22.97 9.94 -27.88
CA TYR A 90 23.70 8.79 -28.40
C TYR A 90 24.49 9.12 -29.68
N VAL A 91 23.84 9.75 -30.66
CA VAL A 91 24.47 10.14 -31.93
C VAL A 91 25.63 11.10 -31.70
N MET A 92 25.43 12.10 -30.83
CA MET A 92 26.47 13.09 -30.50
C MET A 92 27.65 12.52 -29.70
N GLY A 93 27.57 11.26 -29.25
CA GLY A 93 28.66 10.56 -28.58
C GLY A 93 28.50 10.45 -27.06
N PHE A 94 27.42 10.97 -26.47
CA PHE A 94 27.14 10.87 -25.04
C PHE A 94 26.46 9.54 -24.69
N ARG A 95 27.15 8.41 -24.96
CA ARG A 95 26.59 7.05 -24.82
C ARG A 95 26.09 6.74 -23.42
N GLU A 96 26.89 7.02 -22.39
CA GLU A 96 26.54 6.79 -20.98
C GLU A 96 25.41 7.68 -20.50
N LEU A 97 25.35 8.93 -20.98
CA LEU A 97 24.25 9.82 -20.64
C LEU A 97 22.96 9.36 -21.32
N ALA A 98 23.04 8.97 -22.59
CA ALA A 98 21.90 8.39 -23.32
C ALA A 98 21.36 7.13 -22.62
N SER A 99 22.23 6.21 -22.22
CA SER A 99 21.82 4.99 -21.50
C SER A 99 21.19 5.31 -20.16
N THR A 100 21.75 6.27 -19.41
CA THR A 100 21.21 6.70 -18.11
C THR A 100 19.83 7.31 -18.26
N VAL A 101 19.63 8.22 -19.23
CA VAL A 101 18.32 8.82 -19.49
C VAL A 101 17.32 7.77 -19.97
N HIS A 102 17.74 6.78 -20.77
CA HIS A 102 16.87 5.69 -21.19
C HIS A 102 16.42 4.83 -20.01
N LYS A 103 17.34 4.46 -19.12
CA LYS A 103 17.01 3.74 -17.88
C LYS A 103 15.97 4.51 -17.06
N MET A 104 16.20 5.80 -16.83
CA MET A 104 15.26 6.66 -16.10
C MET A 104 13.89 6.76 -16.78
N ALA A 105 13.86 6.85 -18.12
CA ALA A 105 12.62 6.88 -18.89
C ALA A 105 11.83 5.58 -18.72
N VAL A 106 12.50 4.43 -18.81
CA VAL A 106 11.87 3.11 -18.59
C VAL A 106 11.31 2.99 -17.18
N GLU A 107 12.10 3.31 -16.16
CA GLU A 107 11.66 3.30 -14.76
C GLU A 107 10.44 4.20 -14.54
N TYR A 108 10.45 5.40 -15.12
CA TYR A 108 9.34 6.34 -15.05
C TYR A 108 8.07 5.80 -15.73
N SER A 109 8.18 5.28 -16.96
CA SER A 109 7.03 4.74 -17.70
C SER A 109 6.34 3.59 -16.95
N PHE A 110 7.11 2.66 -16.39
CA PHE A 110 6.53 1.58 -15.59
C PHE A 110 6.02 2.07 -14.23
N SER A 111 6.70 3.02 -13.60
CA SER A 111 6.22 3.64 -12.36
C SER A 111 4.87 4.32 -12.55
N GLU A 112 4.71 5.09 -13.62
CA GLU A 112 3.46 5.78 -13.91
C GLU A 112 2.35 4.78 -14.28
N HIS A 113 2.65 3.74 -15.06
CA HIS A 113 1.70 2.67 -15.39
C HIS A 113 1.15 1.94 -14.15
N TYR A 114 1.98 1.69 -13.13
CA TYR A 114 1.58 0.99 -11.91
C TYR A 114 1.22 1.90 -10.73
N LYS A 115 1.28 3.22 -10.90
CA LYS A 115 1.12 4.22 -9.83
C LYS A 115 -0.16 4.05 -9.03
N GLU A 116 -1.31 3.95 -9.71
CA GLU A 116 -2.61 3.79 -9.05
C GLU A 116 -2.70 2.48 -8.28
N LYS A 117 -2.18 1.39 -8.87
CA LYS A 117 -2.18 0.06 -8.26
C LYS A 117 -1.30 0.00 -7.01
N ILE A 118 -0.10 0.60 -7.08
CA ILE A 118 0.81 0.72 -5.93
C ILE A 118 0.17 1.59 -4.84
N ALA A 119 -0.46 2.71 -5.21
CA ALA A 119 -1.14 3.59 -4.28
C ALA A 119 -2.30 2.88 -3.56
N ASP A 120 -3.12 2.11 -4.29
CA ASP A 120 -4.19 1.30 -3.72
C ASP A 120 -3.66 0.23 -2.75
N ILE A 121 -2.62 -0.52 -3.13
CA ILE A 121 -1.98 -1.51 -2.25
C ILE A 121 -1.47 -0.84 -0.96
N LYS A 122 -0.76 0.30 -1.08
CA LYS A 122 -0.28 1.09 0.08
C LYS A 122 -1.43 1.54 0.96
N HIS A 123 -2.54 1.99 0.37
CA HIS A 123 -3.74 2.37 1.10
C HIS A 123 -4.36 1.18 1.85
N GLN A 124 -4.53 0.03 1.19
CA GLN A 124 -5.07 -1.17 1.81
C GLN A 124 -4.22 -1.68 2.97
N ILE A 125 -2.89 -1.66 2.83
CA ILE A 125 -1.96 -2.01 3.92
C ILE A 125 -2.16 -1.06 5.11
N LYS A 126 -2.20 0.26 4.87
CA LYS A 126 -2.41 1.27 5.92
C LYS A 126 -3.73 1.04 6.66
N GLN A 127 -4.83 0.89 5.93
CA GLN A 127 -6.16 0.65 6.52
C GLN A 127 -6.19 -0.62 7.36
N ARG A 128 -5.57 -1.70 6.89
CA ARG A 128 -5.55 -2.98 7.62
C ARG A 128 -4.68 -2.92 8.86
N LYS A 129 -3.53 -2.22 8.82
CA LYS A 129 -2.70 -1.97 10.00
C LYS A 129 -3.42 -1.12 11.03
N ILE A 130 -4.23 -0.14 10.60
CA ILE A 130 -5.11 0.64 11.48
C ILE A 130 -6.19 -0.26 12.08
N ASN A 131 -6.90 -1.04 11.26
CA ASN A 131 -7.98 -1.92 11.72
C ASN A 131 -7.49 -3.07 12.62
N SER A 132 -6.30 -3.61 12.38
CA SER A 132 -5.68 -4.61 13.25
C SER A 132 -5.35 -4.05 14.64
N LYS A 133 -5.05 -2.75 14.72
CA LYS A 133 -4.88 -2.01 15.99
C LYS A 133 -6.22 -1.56 16.58
N GLY A 134 -7.22 -1.29 15.74
CA GLY A 134 -8.54 -0.79 16.14
C GLY A 134 -9.45 -1.83 16.83
N GLY A 135 -9.20 -3.13 16.63
CA GLY A 135 -9.97 -4.21 17.27
C GLY A 135 -9.34 -4.78 18.55
N LYS A 136 -8.00 -4.80 18.66
CA LYS A 136 -7.29 -5.26 19.86
C LYS A 136 -7.02 -4.08 20.80
N GLY A 137 -7.94 -3.83 21.72
CA GLY A 137 -7.70 -2.90 22.84
C GLY A 137 -8.61 -1.68 22.87
N ARG A 138 -9.48 -1.47 21.87
CA ARG A 138 -10.55 -0.46 21.95
C ARG A 138 -11.69 -0.99 22.83
N THR A 139 -11.35 -1.12 24.10
CA THR A 139 -12.30 -1.47 25.14
C THR A 139 -13.16 -0.23 25.39
N SER A 140 -14.49 -0.39 25.49
CA SER A 140 -15.37 0.74 25.83
C SER A 140 -14.84 1.45 27.07
N CYS A 141 -14.93 2.78 27.11
CA CYS A 141 -14.61 3.57 28.31
C CYS A 141 -15.44 3.14 29.54
N HIS A 142 -16.54 2.40 29.33
CA HIS A 142 -17.40 1.90 30.39
C HIS A 142 -16.99 0.52 30.94
N LYS A 143 -15.93 -0.11 30.43
CA LYS A 143 -15.52 -1.45 30.87
C LYS A 143 -15.13 -1.47 32.34
N ASP A 144 -14.33 -0.50 32.78
CA ASP A 144 -13.86 -0.46 34.17
C ASP A 144 -15.02 -0.17 35.13
N THR A 145 -15.94 0.72 34.74
CA THR A 145 -17.18 0.95 35.49
C THR A 145 -18.05 -0.30 35.58
N ALA A 146 -18.22 -1.04 34.48
CA ALA A 146 -18.98 -2.29 34.46
C ALA A 146 -18.33 -3.36 35.37
N LEU A 147 -17.00 -3.48 35.35
CA LEU A 147 -16.27 -4.40 36.21
C LEU A 147 -16.36 -4.02 37.69
N LYS A 148 -16.30 -2.72 38.01
CA LYS A 148 -16.47 -2.24 39.39
C LYS A 148 -17.86 -2.55 39.94
N ILE A 149 -18.91 -2.21 39.20
CA ILE A 149 -20.31 -2.51 39.58
C ILE A 149 -20.50 -4.02 39.78
N ALA A 150 -19.89 -4.84 38.91
CA ALA A 150 -19.97 -6.28 39.04
C ALA A 150 -19.26 -6.81 40.29
N ALA A 151 -18.06 -6.31 40.60
CA ALA A 151 -17.33 -6.67 41.81
C ALA A 151 -18.11 -6.30 43.07
N ASP A 152 -18.66 -5.08 43.12
CA ASP A 152 -19.48 -4.60 44.23
C ASP A 152 -20.76 -5.43 44.40
N THR A 153 -21.42 -5.76 43.28
CA THR A 153 -22.65 -6.56 43.29
C THR A 153 -22.38 -7.99 43.73
N TRP A 154 -21.31 -8.65 43.24
CA TRP A 154 -20.95 -10.00 43.68
C TRP A 154 -20.43 -10.05 45.11
N GLY A 155 -19.79 -8.99 45.61
CA GLY A 155 -19.38 -8.89 47.01
C GLY A 155 -20.57 -8.91 47.99
N ASN A 156 -21.72 -8.36 47.58
CA ASN A 156 -22.94 -8.34 48.41
C ASN A 156 -23.92 -9.47 48.07
N VAL A 157 -24.00 -9.84 46.79
CA VAL A 157 -24.89 -10.88 46.25
C VAL A 157 -24.06 -11.88 45.46
N PRO A 158 -23.35 -12.81 46.13
CA PRO A 158 -22.52 -13.81 45.46
C PRO A 158 -23.32 -14.72 44.50
N GLY A 159 -24.62 -14.89 44.76
CA GLY A 159 -25.53 -15.65 43.90
C GLY A 159 -25.93 -14.94 42.60
N ALA A 160 -25.58 -13.68 42.37
CA ALA A 160 -25.99 -12.94 41.18
C ALA A 160 -25.51 -13.62 39.88
N SER A 161 -26.46 -14.00 39.00
CA SER A 161 -26.11 -14.63 37.73
C SER A 161 -25.42 -13.63 36.78
N MET A 162 -24.32 -14.05 36.15
CA MET A 162 -23.57 -13.22 35.18
C MET A 162 -24.46 -12.69 34.04
N GLU A 163 -25.42 -13.50 33.61
CA GLU A 163 -26.37 -13.17 32.54
C GLU A 163 -27.37 -12.07 32.95
N SER A 164 -27.91 -12.13 34.17
CA SER A 164 -28.75 -11.06 34.73
C SER A 164 -27.93 -9.80 34.97
N LEU A 165 -26.70 -9.96 35.49
CA LEU A 165 -25.80 -8.86 35.83
C LEU A 165 -25.40 -8.06 34.60
N SER A 166 -25.05 -8.72 33.49
CA SER A 166 -24.69 -8.02 32.25
C SER A 166 -25.84 -7.16 31.70
N ARG A 167 -27.09 -7.62 31.82
CA ARG A 167 -28.27 -6.86 31.38
C ARG A 167 -28.57 -5.68 32.30
N LYS A 168 -28.57 -5.91 33.61
CA LYS A 168 -28.80 -4.83 34.59
C LYS A 168 -27.71 -3.75 34.46
N ILE A 169 -26.43 -4.12 34.30
CA ILE A 169 -25.34 -3.16 34.08
C ILE A 169 -25.55 -2.36 32.78
N HIS A 170 -25.93 -3.04 31.69
CA HIS A 170 -26.27 -2.37 30.43
C HIS A 170 -27.37 -1.33 30.63
N GLU A 171 -28.48 -1.70 31.28
CA GLU A 171 -29.60 -0.80 31.55
C GLU A 171 -29.18 0.40 32.42
N TYR A 172 -28.37 0.17 33.45
CA TYR A 172 -27.84 1.23 34.30
C TYR A 172 -26.99 2.22 33.52
N LEU A 173 -26.07 1.72 32.69
CA LEU A 173 -25.18 2.55 31.88
C LEU A 173 -25.96 3.27 30.76
N ASN A 174 -26.94 2.62 30.16
CA ASN A 174 -27.75 3.18 29.06
C ASN A 174 -28.65 4.33 29.51
N LYS A 175 -29.04 4.34 30.80
CA LYS A 175 -29.75 5.49 31.39
C LYS A 175 -28.87 6.74 31.52
N LYS A 176 -27.54 6.60 31.57
CA LYS A 176 -26.60 7.70 31.88
C LYS A 176 -25.71 8.11 30.72
N HIS A 177 -25.41 7.22 29.77
CA HIS A 177 -24.46 7.48 28.69
C HIS A 177 -24.95 6.93 27.35
N ARG A 178 -24.41 7.50 26.25
CA ARG A 178 -24.62 7.03 24.88
C ARG A 178 -23.45 6.11 24.46
N GLY A 179 -23.71 5.15 23.58
CA GLY A 179 -22.67 4.24 23.05
C GLY A 179 -22.30 3.11 24.02
N ILE A 180 -23.28 2.62 24.78
CA ILE A 180 -23.08 1.54 25.75
C ILE A 180 -22.83 0.21 25.02
N PRO A 181 -21.87 -0.59 25.49
CA PRO A 181 -21.62 -1.93 24.95
C PRO A 181 -22.82 -2.86 25.18
N GLU A 182 -23.20 -3.61 24.16
CA GLU A 182 -24.26 -4.63 24.24
C GLU A 182 -24.05 -5.61 25.41
N PRO A 183 -25.13 -6.16 26.03
CA PRO A 183 -25.01 -7.08 27.16
C PRO A 183 -24.07 -8.27 26.92
N GLY A 184 -24.03 -8.81 25.69
CA GLY A 184 -23.10 -9.89 25.33
C GLY A 184 -21.62 -9.49 25.41
N THR A 185 -21.31 -8.24 25.10
CA THR A 185 -19.96 -7.67 25.24
C THR A 185 -19.59 -7.54 26.72
N ILE A 186 -20.50 -7.02 27.54
CA ILE A 186 -20.31 -6.90 29.00
C ILE A 186 -20.11 -8.28 29.63
N LYS A 187 -20.93 -9.27 29.27
CA LYS A 187 -20.80 -10.66 29.73
C LYS A 187 -19.42 -11.24 29.42
N THR A 188 -18.87 -10.95 28.24
CA THR A 188 -17.52 -11.38 27.87
C THR A 188 -16.46 -10.77 28.78
N TRP A 189 -16.58 -9.49 29.14
CA TRP A 189 -15.68 -8.85 30.10
C TRP A 189 -15.79 -9.45 31.50
N LEU A 190 -17.01 -9.73 31.97
CA LEU A 190 -17.27 -10.37 33.24
C LEU A 190 -16.70 -11.79 33.31
N LYS A 191 -16.78 -12.55 32.22
CA LYS A 191 -16.17 -13.88 32.12
C LYS A 191 -14.65 -13.79 32.17
N ASN A 192 -14.07 -12.85 31.42
CA ASN A 192 -12.62 -12.69 31.32
C ASN A 192 -11.98 -12.08 32.57
N SER A 193 -12.75 -11.40 33.43
CA SER A 193 -12.23 -10.81 34.66
C SER A 193 -11.97 -11.83 35.77
N GLY A 194 -12.55 -13.03 35.68
CA GLY A 194 -12.45 -14.05 36.73
C GLY A 194 -13.15 -13.67 38.04
N LEU A 195 -13.94 -12.59 38.06
CA LEU A 195 -14.60 -12.07 39.26
C LEU A 195 -15.90 -12.81 39.63
N ASN A 196 -16.42 -13.66 38.75
CA ASN A 196 -17.67 -14.36 38.97
C ASN A 196 -17.51 -15.44 40.06
N PRO A 197 -18.15 -15.31 41.24
CA PRO A 197 -18.04 -16.28 42.31
C PRO A 197 -18.70 -17.61 41.93
N ASP A 198 -18.09 -18.71 42.35
CA ASP A 198 -18.66 -20.05 42.23
C ASP A 198 -19.69 -20.26 43.35
N TYR A 199 -20.94 -19.91 43.05
CA TYR A 199 -22.04 -19.90 44.02
C TYR A 199 -23.31 -20.46 43.39
N THR A 200 -23.94 -21.39 44.09
CA THR A 200 -25.21 -22.03 43.70
C THR A 200 -26.18 -22.04 44.88
N PRO A 201 -27.48 -21.75 44.67
CA PRO A 201 -28.15 -21.45 43.41
C PRO A 201 -27.85 -20.03 42.90
N LYS A 202 -27.95 -19.84 41.58
CA LYS A 202 -27.81 -18.51 40.95
C LYS A 202 -29.16 -17.78 40.98
N THR A 203 -29.14 -16.53 41.44
CA THR A 203 -30.31 -15.66 41.57
C THR A 203 -30.34 -14.64 40.45
N LYS A 204 -31.55 -14.34 39.94
CA LYS A 204 -31.79 -13.29 38.94
C LYS A 204 -32.42 -12.03 39.54
N ASP A 205 -33.10 -12.19 40.66
CA ASP A 205 -33.79 -11.14 41.38
C ASP A 205 -32.87 -10.54 42.47
N TYR A 206 -32.33 -9.37 42.19
CA TYR A 206 -31.48 -8.58 43.06
C TYR A 206 -31.33 -7.18 42.48
N GLU A 207 -30.96 -6.22 43.31
CA GLU A 207 -30.62 -4.88 42.87
C GLU A 207 -29.12 -4.74 42.59
N LEU A 208 -28.77 -3.90 41.63
CA LEU A 208 -27.37 -3.57 41.37
C LEU A 208 -26.80 -2.79 42.54
N VAL A 209 -25.66 -3.23 43.06
CA VAL A 209 -24.90 -2.43 44.03
C VAL A 209 -23.98 -1.51 43.26
N VAL A 210 -24.21 -0.20 43.39
CA VAL A 210 -23.39 0.83 42.77
C VAL A 210 -22.84 1.72 43.89
N LYS A 211 -21.52 1.67 44.11
CA LYS A 211 -20.78 2.52 45.06
C LYS A 211 -19.91 3.55 44.36
#